data_AF-A0A2V7YYJ6-F1
#
_entry.id   AF-A0A2V7YYJ6-F1
#
_cell.length_a   1.000
_cell.length_b   1.000
_cell.length_c   1.000
_cell.angle_alpha   90.00
_cell.angle_beta   90.00
_cell.angle_gamma   90.00
#
_symmetry.space_group_name_H-M   'P 1'
#
loop_
_entity.id
_entity.type
_entity.pdbx_description
1 polymer ?
#
loop_
_entity_poly.entity_id
_entity_poly.type
_entity_poly.pdbx_seq_one_letter_code
_entity_poly.pdbx_strand_id
1 'polypeptide(L)' 'MAQPTQPESEDPEPSPDPLLPEESPDGVDLTLIRWTLSLTPLQRIELLQDWVDGLAELRRGRVAER' A
#
# COMPACT_ATOMS: atom_id res chain seq x y z
N MET A 1 36.68 16.11 -13.16
CA MET A 1 36.15 15.05 -12.28
C MET A 1 34.74 14.74 -12.76
N ALA A 2 34.55 13.65 -13.52
CA ALA A 2 33.21 13.20 -13.89
C ALA A 2 32.63 12.43 -12.69
N GLN A 3 31.51 12.89 -12.15
CA GLN A 3 30.76 12.11 -11.17
C GLN A 3 30.11 10.93 -11.91
N PRO A 4 30.20 9.69 -11.43
CA PRO A 4 29.47 8.59 -12.02
C PRO A 4 28.00 8.72 -11.63
N THR A 5 27.13 8.98 -12.60
CA THR A 5 25.69 8.80 -12.46
C THR A 5 25.42 7.33 -12.18
N GLN A 6 25.12 7.01 -10.92
CA GLN A 6 24.47 5.74 -10.58
C GLN A 6 23.11 5.70 -11.27
N PRO A 7 22.65 4.56 -11.82
CA PRO A 7 21.26 4.43 -12.20
C PRO A 7 20.46 4.41 -10.91
N GLU A 8 19.74 5.50 -10.66
CA GLU A 8 18.66 5.55 -9.69
C GLU A 8 17.67 4.42 -10.04
N SER A 9 17.70 3.34 -9.26
CA SER A 9 16.54 2.46 -9.12
C SER A 9 15.53 3.23 -8.27
N GLU A 10 14.94 4.27 -8.84
CA GLU A 10 13.72 4.88 -8.32
C GLU A 10 12.59 3.91 -8.67
N ASP A 11 12.25 3.00 -7.75
CA ASP A 11 10.85 2.60 -7.65
C ASP A 11 10.10 3.90 -7.30
N PRO A 12 9.25 4.44 -8.20
CA PRO A 12 8.58 5.69 -7.90
C PRO A 12 7.59 5.40 -6.77
N GLU A 13 7.90 5.92 -5.57
CA GLU A 13 6.91 6.09 -4.51
C GLU A 13 5.70 6.79 -5.14
N PRO A 14 4.48 6.23 -5.02
CA PRO A 14 3.28 6.78 -5.64
C PRO A 14 2.97 8.13 -5.00
N SER A 15 3.49 9.21 -5.58
CA SER A 15 3.14 10.56 -5.17
C SER A 15 1.69 10.82 -5.55
N PRO A 16 0.82 11.26 -4.60
CA PRO A 16 -0.57 11.51 -4.91
C PRO A 16 -0.67 12.66 -5.92
N ASP A 17 -1.32 12.39 -7.07
CA ASP A 17 -1.67 13.45 -8.02
C ASP A 17 -2.76 14.32 -7.37
N PRO A 18 -2.49 15.60 -7.08
CA PRO A 18 -3.39 16.47 -6.32
C PRO A 18 -4.73 16.76 -7.05
N LEU A 19 -4.87 16.32 -8.30
CA LEU A 19 -6.08 16.48 -9.09
C LEU A 19 -7.05 15.30 -9.01
N LEU A 20 -6.63 14.17 -8.43
CA LEU A 20 -7.47 12.99 -8.33
C LEU A 20 -8.38 13.04 -7.09
N PRO A 21 -9.67 12.70 -7.21
CA PRO A 21 -10.55 12.55 -6.06
C PRO A 21 -9.97 11.56 -5.05
N GLU A 22 -10.04 11.92 -3.76
CA GLU A 22 -9.61 11.07 -2.66
C GLU A 22 -10.68 10.03 -2.28
N GLU A 23 -11.95 10.33 -2.54
CA GLU A 23 -13.09 9.49 -2.18
C GLU A 23 -14.03 9.30 -3.39
N SER A 24 -14.66 8.13 -3.49
CA SER A 24 -15.74 7.87 -4.45
C SER A 24 -17.08 8.43 -3.94
N PRO A 25 -18.09 8.62 -4.81
CA PRO A 25 -19.44 9.00 -4.37
C PRO A 25 -20.09 8.03 -3.36
N ASP A 26 -19.59 6.79 -3.28
CA ASP A 26 -20.06 5.75 -2.38
C ASP A 26 -19.28 5.73 -1.04
N GLY A 27 -18.36 6.68 -0.82
CA GLY A 27 -17.55 6.76 0.40
C GLY A 27 -16.29 5.88 0.39
N VAL A 28 -15.84 5.42 -0.78
CA VAL A 28 -14.66 4.56 -0.90
C VAL A 28 -13.40 5.40 -1.00
N ASP A 29 -12.41 5.15 -0.13
CA ASP A 29 -11.09 5.78 -0.20
C ASP A 29 -10.31 5.33 -1.44
N LEU A 30 -10.19 6.23 -2.41
CA LEU A 30 -9.47 6.01 -3.67
C LEU A 30 -7.95 6.18 -3.50
N THR A 31 -7.49 6.86 -2.45
CA THR A 31 -6.05 6.98 -2.15
C THR A 31 -5.48 5.62 -1.76
N LEU A 32 -6.19 4.89 -0.89
CA LEU A 32 -5.81 3.53 -0.48
C LEU A 32 -5.85 2.56 -1.67
N ILE A 33 -6.86 2.68 -2.54
CA ILE A 33 -6.96 1.85 -3.76
C ILE A 33 -5.78 2.12 -4.69
N ARG A 34 -5.47 3.39 -4.99
CA ARG A 34 -4.35 3.76 -5.87
C ARG A 34 -3.02 3.26 -5.31
N TRP A 35 -2.79 3.44 -4.00
CA TRP A 35 -1.62 2.89 -3.34
C TRP A 35 -1.56 1.36 -3.41
N THR A 36 -2.66 0.65 -3.16
CA THR A 36 -2.68 -0.82 -3.28
C THR A 36 -2.37 -1.30 -4.71
N LEU A 37 -2.80 -0.52 -5.70
CA LEU A 37 -2.56 -0.81 -7.11
C LEU A 37 -1.13 -0.48 -7.57
N SER A 38 -0.42 0.42 -6.90
CA SER A 38 1.00 0.69 -7.18
C SER A 38 1.94 -0.39 -6.65
N LEU A 39 1.48 -1.22 -5.71
CA LEU A 39 2.25 -2.37 -5.21
C LEU A 39 2.48 -3.41 -6.32
N THR A 40 3.62 -4.11 -6.24
CA THR A 40 3.87 -5.30 -7.06
C THR A 40 2.84 -6.41 -6.74
N PRO A 41 2.62 -7.37 -7.66
CA PRO A 41 1.69 -8.47 -7.41
C PRO A 41 2.01 -9.26 -6.13
N LEU A 42 3.30 -9.45 -5.81
CA LEU A 42 3.72 -10.15 -4.61
C LEU A 42 3.38 -9.36 -3.34
N GLN A 43 3.78 -8.08 -3.29
CA GLN A 43 3.50 -7.19 -2.15
C GLN A 43 2.00 -7.06 -1.87
N ARG A 44 1.18 -7.03 -2.92
CA ARG A 44 -0.28 -7.00 -2.77
C ARG A 44 -0.82 -8.27 -2.11
N ILE A 45 -0.30 -9.44 -2.48
CA ILE A 45 -0.71 -10.71 -1.87
C ILE A 45 -0.28 -10.77 -0.40
N GLU A 46 0.95 -10.34 -0.10
CA GLU A 46 1.46 -10.29 1.28
C GLU A 46 0.60 -9.37 2.16
N LEU A 47 0.31 -8.15 1.70
CA LEU A 47 -0.56 -7.20 2.41
C LEU A 47 -1.96 -7.78 2.67
N LEU A 48 -2.57 -8.42 1.66
CA LEU A 48 -3.90 -9.02 1.80
C LEU A 48 -3.88 -10.20 2.78
N GLN A 49 -2.79 -10.97 2.80
CA GLN A 49 -2.62 -12.07 3.74
C GLN A 49 -2.50 -11.57 5.18
N ASP A 50 -1.76 -10.48 5.40
CA ASP A 50 -1.65 -9.84 6.73
C ASP A 50 -3.02 -9.40 7.26
N TRP A 51 -3.89 -8.85 6.40
CA TRP A 51 -5.25 -8.48 6.79
C TRP A 51 -6.11 -9.68 7.16
N VAL A 52 -6.02 -10.78 6.38
CA VAL A 52 -6.73 -12.03 6.67
C VAL A 52 -6.27 -12.61 8.00
N ASP A 53 -4.96 -12.63 8.25
CA ASP A 53 -4.36 -13.17 9.46
C ASP A 53 -4.76 -12.32 10.68
N GLY A 54 -4.72 -10.99 10.56
CA GLY A 54 -5.18 -10.07 11.61
C GLY A 54 -6.65 -10.29 11.98
N LEU A 55 -7.53 -10.46 10.98
CA LEU A 55 -8.94 -10.79 11.22
C LEU A 55 -9.10 -12.17 11.87
N ALA A 56 -8.30 -13.15 11.45
CA ALA A 56 -8.34 -14.49 12.02
C ALA A 56 -7.88 -14.50 13.48
N GLU A 57 -6.87 -13.69 13.84
CA GLU A 57 -6.42 -13.50 15.22
C GLU A 57 -7.46 -12.80 16.08
N LEU A 58 -8.08 -11.73 15.57
CA LEU A 58 -9.18 -11.06 16.25
C LEU A 58 -10.34 -12.03 16.53
N ARG A 59 -10.70 -12.84 15.55
CA ARG A 59 -11.74 -13.88 15.70
C ARG A 59 -11.37 -14.94 16.75
N ARG A 60 -10.09 -15.27 16.89
CA ARG A 60 -9.60 -16.22 17.91
C ARG A 60 -9.54 -15.61 19.31
N GLY A 61 -9.85 -14.32 19.47
CA GLY A 61 -9.79 -13.63 20.76
C GLY A 61 -8.36 -13.37 21.24
N ARG A 62 -7.36 -13.55 20.38
CA ARG A 62 -5.96 -13.21 20.67
C ARG A 62 -5.69 -11.80 20.19
N VAL A 63 -6.22 -10.81 20.89
CA VAL A 63 -5.64 -9.48 20.82
C VAL A 63 -4.37 -9.58 21.66
N ALA A 64 -3.21 -9.69 21.01
CA ALA A 64 -1.95 -9.49 21.71
C ALA A 64 -1.98 -8.04 22.22
N GLU A 65 -2.26 -7.86 23.51
CA GLU A 65 -1.99 -6.59 24.20
C GLU A 65 -0.52 -6.28 23.96
N ARG A 66 -0.27 -5.13 23.32
CA ARG A 66 1.05 -4.62 23.01
C ARG A 66 1.27 -3.34 23.78
#